data_AF-A0A8T3Q736-F1
#
_entry.id   AF-A0A8T3Q736-F1
#
_cell.length_a   1.000
_cell.length_b   1.000
_cell.length_c   1.000
_cell.angle_alpha   90.00
_cell.angle_beta   90.00
_cell.angle_gamma   90.00
#
_symmetry.space_group_name_H-M   'P 1'
#
loop_
_entity.id
_entity.type
_entity.pdbx_description
1 polymer ?
#
loop_
_entity_poly.entity_id
_entity_poly.type
_entity_poly.pdbx_seq_one_letter_code
_entity_poly.pdbx_strand_id
1 'polypeptide(L)'
;PYAGAHQRYNAGYLAAEGAAVVVADEELTAQRLLAETSALLDDERRLAMATAARRLGRPNAARTLGEALVAMAEGGPLGSGSD
;
A
#
# COMPACT_ATOMS: atom_id res chain seq x y z
N PRO A 1 -17.07 -13.50 -5.72
CA PRO A 1 -16.69 -13.22 -4.31
C PRO A 1 -15.26 -13.70 -4.01
N TYR A 2 -14.23 -12.94 -4.43
CA TYR A 2 -12.81 -13.29 -4.19
C TYR A 2 -11.91 -12.08 -3.88
N ALA A 3 -12.46 -10.86 -3.78
CA ALA A 3 -11.66 -9.65 -3.56
C ALA A 3 -11.25 -9.41 -2.09
N GLY A 4 -12.06 -9.87 -1.12
CA GLY A 4 -11.85 -9.55 0.31
C GLY A 4 -10.56 -10.14 0.92
N ALA A 5 -10.14 -11.33 0.48
CA ALA A 5 -8.90 -11.94 0.96
C ALA A 5 -7.66 -11.13 0.52
N HIS A 6 -7.62 -10.71 -0.74
CA HIS A 6 -6.51 -9.89 -1.27
C HIS A 6 -6.48 -8.50 -0.63
N GLN A 7 -7.65 -7.92 -0.33
CA GLN A 7 -7.73 -6.64 0.38
C GLN A 7 -7.12 -6.71 1.77
N ARG A 8 -7.32 -7.80 2.53
CA ARG A 8 -6.68 -7.97 3.85
C ARG A 8 -5.16 -8.01 3.77
N TYR A 9 -4.59 -8.71 2.79
CA TYR A 9 -3.13 -8.74 2.63
C TYR A 9 -2.56 -7.38 2.28
N ASN A 10 -3.18 -6.67 1.33
CA ASN A 10 -2.73 -5.33 0.93
C ASN A 10 -2.87 -4.32 2.09
N ALA A 11 -4.00 -4.34 2.79
CA ALA A 11 -4.25 -3.46 3.92
C ALA A 11 -3.33 -3.78 5.11
N GLY A 12 -3.11 -5.07 5.38
CA GLY A 12 -2.19 -5.55 6.41
C GLY A 12 -0.75 -5.15 6.15
N TYR A 13 -0.28 -5.25 4.90
CA TYR A 13 1.06 -4.77 4.50
C TYR A 13 1.24 -3.27 4.80
N LEU A 14 0.28 -2.43 4.39
CA LEU A 14 0.34 -0.99 4.66
C LEU A 14 0.30 -0.70 6.16
N ALA A 15 -0.56 -1.39 6.92
CA ALA A 15 -0.69 -1.17 8.36
C ALA A 15 0.55 -1.62 9.15
N ALA A 16 1.17 -2.74 8.78
CA ALA A 16 2.42 -3.22 9.38
C ALA A 16 3.56 -2.20 9.22
N GLU A 17 3.54 -1.43 8.13
CA GLU A 17 4.52 -0.39 7.82
C GLU A 17 4.16 1.00 8.36
N GLY A 18 3.03 1.12 9.09
CA GLY A 18 2.52 2.38 9.64
C GLY A 18 1.87 3.31 8.59
N ALA A 19 1.62 2.82 7.38
CA ALA A 19 1.05 3.59 6.27
C ALA A 19 -0.49 3.59 6.25
N ALA A 20 -1.15 2.78 7.09
CA ALA A 20 -2.61 2.71 7.18
C ALA A 20 -3.06 2.20 8.55
N VAL A 21 -4.36 2.35 8.83
CA VAL A 21 -5.07 1.60 9.88
C VAL A 21 -6.12 0.73 9.21
N VAL A 22 -6.19 -0.54 9.61
CA VAL A 22 -7.24 -1.45 9.15
C VAL A 22 -8.42 -1.40 10.10
N VAL A 23 -9.60 -1.11 9.57
CA VAL A 23 -10.87 -1.32 10.27
C VAL A 23 -11.49 -2.57 9.67
N ALA A 24 -11.58 -3.65 10.45
CA ALA A 24 -12.21 -4.89 9.99
C ALA A 24 -13.72 -4.68 9.77
N ASP A 25 -14.31 -5.44 8.85
CA ASP A 25 -15.74 -5.31 8.51
C ASP A 25 -16.64 -5.46 9.75
N GLU A 26 -16.27 -6.36 10.66
CA GLU A 26 -17.00 -6.61 11.91
C GLU A 26 -16.88 -5.45 12.92
N GLU A 27 -15.89 -4.58 12.76
CA GLU A 27 -15.63 -3.41 13.61
C GLU A 27 -16.09 -2.09 12.95
N LEU A 28 -16.53 -2.15 11.69
CA LEU A 28 -16.89 -0.98 10.90
C LEU A 28 -18.22 -0.39 11.36
N THR A 29 -18.12 0.53 12.32
CA THR A 29 -19.23 1.33 12.83
C THR A 29 -19.01 2.81 12.49
N ALA A 30 -20.09 3.61 12.51
CA ALA A 30 -19.99 5.05 12.30
C ALA A 30 -19.05 5.71 13.32
N GLN A 31 -19.10 5.26 14.58
CA GLN A 31 -18.26 5.72 15.67
C GLN A 31 -16.79 5.35 15.43
N ARG A 32 -16.52 4.11 15.00
CA ARG A 32 -15.15 3.67 14.69
C ARG A 32 -14.57 4.47 13.53
N LEU A 33 -15.33 4.64 12.46
CA LEU A 33 -14.90 5.42 11.30
C LEU A 33 -14.61 6.88 11.67
N LEU A 34 -15.50 7.51 12.45
CA LEU A 34 -15.32 8.88 12.92
C LEU A 34 -14.06 9.02 13.78
N ALA A 35 -13.80 8.08 14.69
CA ALA A 35 -12.62 8.10 15.54
C ALA A 35 -11.32 8.05 14.72
N GLU A 36 -11.21 7.11 13.78
CA GLU A 36 -9.99 6.97 12.97
C GLU A 36 -9.76 8.16 12.03
N THR A 37 -10.82 8.67 11.40
CA THR A 37 -10.72 9.84 10.52
C THR A 37 -10.45 11.13 11.29
N SER A 38 -11.06 11.31 12.47
CA SER A 38 -10.79 12.47 13.33
C SER A 38 -9.34 12.46 13.82
N ALA A 39 -8.78 11.29 14.10
CA ALA A 39 -7.38 11.19 14.50
C ALA A 39 -6.39 11.53 13.38
N LEU A 40 -6.81 11.55 12.10
CA LEU A 40 -5.99 12.05 10.98
C LEU A 40 -6.05 13.57 10.82
N LEU A 41 -6.94 14.26 11.55
CA LEU A 41 -6.90 15.72 11.65
C LEU A 41 -5.68 16.20 12.44
N ASP A 42 -5.10 15.33 13.27
CA ASP A 42 -3.81 15.55 13.91
C ASP A 42 -2.67 15.54 12.89
N ASP A 43 -1.85 16.59 12.88
CA ASP A 43 -0.79 16.80 11.91
C ASP A 43 0.35 15.80 12.05
N GLU A 44 0.69 15.40 13.28
CA GLU A 44 1.77 14.46 13.55
C GLU A 44 1.42 13.06 13.03
N ARG A 45 0.25 12.54 13.43
CA ARG A 45 -0.23 11.22 12.98
C ARG A 45 -0.39 11.18 11.46
N ARG A 46 -0.97 12.22 10.87
CA ARG A 46 -1.16 12.29 9.42
C ARG A 46 0.17 12.32 8.68
N LEU A 47 1.14 13.11 9.15
CA LEU A 47 2.44 13.24 8.50
C LEU A 47 3.27 11.96 8.61
N ALA A 48 3.23 11.29 9.77
CA ALA A 48 3.88 10.00 9.97
C ALA A 48 3.33 8.95 9.00
N MET A 49 2.01 8.81 8.94
CA MET A 49 1.33 7.88 8.03
C MET A 49 1.61 8.20 6.56
N ALA A 50 1.56 9.48 6.18
CA ALA A 50 1.87 9.91 4.82
C ALA A 50 3.33 9.64 4.43
N THR A 51 4.27 9.77 5.37
CA THR A 51 5.69 9.48 5.16
C THR A 51 5.92 7.98 4.97
N ALA A 52 5.28 7.14 5.78
CA ALA A 52 5.30 5.70 5.58
C ALA A 52 4.69 5.31 4.22
N ALA A 53 3.52 5.84 3.88
CA ALA A 53 2.88 5.56 2.59
C ALA A 53 3.75 5.96 1.39
N ARG A 54 4.43 7.12 1.46
CA ARG A 54 5.38 7.55 0.41
C ARG A 54 6.55 6.59 0.25
N ARG A 55 7.10 6.06 1.35
CA ARG A 55 8.20 5.07 1.31
C ARG A 55 7.79 3.77 0.60
N LEU A 56 6.53 3.36 0.73
CA LEU A 56 6.01 2.13 0.11
C LEU A 56 5.61 2.31 -1.36
N GLY A 57 5.47 3.56 -1.82
CA GLY A 57 5.05 3.87 -3.18
C GLY A 57 6.10 3.44 -4.21
N ARG A 58 5.66 2.73 -5.25
CA ARG A 58 6.50 2.35 -6.40
C ARG A 58 6.06 3.11 -7.66
N PRO A 59 6.38 4.41 -7.80
CA PRO A 59 5.88 5.26 -8.88
C PRO A 59 6.25 4.77 -10.29
N ASN A 60 7.32 3.98 -10.40
CA ASN A 60 7.84 3.46 -11.66
C ASN A 60 7.46 1.99 -11.93
N ALA A 61 6.63 1.35 -11.09
CA ALA A 61 6.36 -0.09 -11.15
C ALA A 61 5.94 -0.57 -12.55
N ALA A 62 5.03 0.15 -13.22
CA ALA A 62 4.57 -0.22 -14.56
C ALA A 62 5.71 -0.17 -15.60
N ARG A 63 6.60 0.82 -15.50
CA ARG A 63 7.76 0.94 -16.40
C ARG A 63 8.76 -0.18 -16.14
N THR A 64 9.11 -0.42 -14.87
CA THR A 64 10.02 -1.51 -14.47
C THR A 64 9.52 -2.86 -14.96
N LEU A 65 8.21 -3.12 -14.84
CA LEU A 65 7.59 -4.33 -15.39
C LEU A 65 7.67 -4.37 -16.92
N GLY A 66 7.41 -3.26 -17.60
CA GLY A 66 7.52 -3.18 -19.06
C GLY A 66 8.93 -3.49 -19.56
N GLU A 67 9.95 -2.91 -18.93
CA GLU A 67 11.36 -3.17 -19.24
C GLU A 67 11.74 -4.65 -19.02
N ALA A 68 11.27 -5.25 -17.91
CA ALA A 68 11.50 -6.66 -17.63
C ALA A 68 10.85 -7.58 -18.69
N LEU A 69 9.63 -7.24 -19.15
CA LEU A 69 8.94 -8.00 -20.20
C LEU A 69 9.68 -7.95 -21.54
N VAL A 70 10.20 -6.77 -21.93
CA VAL A 70 11.00 -6.59 -23.15
C VAL A 70 12.30 -7.40 -23.06
N ALA A 71 13.03 -7.30 -21.94
CA ALA A 71 14.27 -8.03 -21.74
C ALA A 71 14.08 -9.56 -21.87
N MET A 72 13.00 -10.10 -21.31
CA MET A 72 12.67 -11.52 -21.45
C MET A 72 12.38 -11.92 -22.90
N ALA A 73 11.68 -11.08 -23.67
CA ALA A 73 11.35 -11.34 -25.06
C ALA A 73 12.60 -11.33 -25.97
N GLU A 74 13.59 -10.51 -25.62
CA GLU A 74 14.86 -10.38 -26.35
C GLU A 74 15.91 -11.42 -25.92
N GLY A 75 15.61 -12.28 -24.93
CA GLY A 75 16.56 -13.25 -24.38
C GLY A 75 17.65 -12.64 -23.49
N GLY A 76 17.46 -11.40 -23.06
CA GLY A 76 18.37 -10.69 -22.15
C GLY A 76 18.15 -11.06 -20.68
N PRO A 77 19.14 -10.82 -19.80
CA PRO A 77 18.99 -11.03 -18.37
C PRO A 77 17.93 -10.08 -17.80
N LEU A 78 17.12 -10.58 -16.85
CA LEU A 78 16.21 -9.76 -16.06
C LEU A 78 17.04 -8.73 -15.27
N GLY A 79 16.91 -7.45 -15.61
CA GLY A 79 17.51 -6.38 -14.82
C GLY A 79 17.04 -6.51 -13.36
N SER A 80 17.99 -6.56 -12.43
CA SER A 80 17.68 -6.62 -11.00
C SER A 80 16.91 -5.36 -10.65
N GLY A 81 15.59 -5.48 -10.43
CA GLY A 81 14.75 -4.38 -9.99
C GLY A 81 15.27 -3.87 -8.65
N SER A 82 16.11 -2.84 -8.70
CA SER A 82 16.54 -2.11 -7.51
C SER A 82 15.46 -1.11 -7.16
N ASP A 83 14.82 -1.36 -6.02
CA ASP A 83 13.99 -0.40 -5.26
C ASP A 83 14.80 0.83 -4.85
#